data_AF-A0A356KI60-F1
#
_entry.id   AF-A0A356KI60-F1
#
_cell.length_a   1.000
_cell.length_b   1.000
_cell.length_c   1.000
_cell.angle_alpha   90.00
_cell.angle_beta   90.00
_cell.angle_gamma   90.00
#
_symmetry.space_group_name_H-M   'P 1'
#
loop_
_entity.id
_entity.type
_entity.pdbx_description
1 polymer ?
#
loop_
_entity_poly.entity_id
_entity_poly.type
_entity_poly.pdbx_seq_one_letter_code
_entity_poly.pdbx_strand_id
1 'polypeptide(L)'
;RFEEDYNEAYRLLSLESLPKDVLVRPIYDYLLACSHTFNLLHARGALSVAERQSYVANIRRLAQRVAECYVRQREALGHPLLRQEEVPSA
;
A
#
# COMPACT_ATOMS: atom_id res chain seq x y z
N ARG A 1 9.39 11.13 10.33
CA ARG A 1 9.17 10.78 8.91
C ARG A 1 8.57 9.39 8.68
N PHE A 2 9.22 8.25 8.99
CA PHE A 2 8.57 6.94 8.78
C PHE A 2 7.19 6.85 9.46
N GLU A 3 7.11 7.18 10.75
CA GLU A 3 5.85 7.16 11.51
C GLU A 3 4.81 8.15 10.96
N GLU A 4 5.25 9.31 10.48
CA GLU A 4 4.35 10.33 9.90
C GLU A 4 3.73 9.81 8.59
N ASP A 5 4.56 9.31 7.67
CA ASP A 5 4.13 8.75 6.40
C ASP A 5 3.22 7.52 6.63
N TYR A 6 3.57 6.66 7.59
CA TYR A 6 2.79 5.48 7.95
C TYR A 6 1.42 5.86 8.51
N ASN A 7 1.38 6.81 9.45
CA ASN A 7 0.13 7.27 10.05
C ASN A 7 -0.76 7.99 9.03
N GLU A 8 -0.17 8.77 8.13
CA GLU A 8 -0.91 9.44 7.08
C GLU A 8 -1.52 8.45 6.08
N ALA A 9 -0.80 7.38 5.72
CA ALA A 9 -1.35 6.29 4.92
C ALA A 9 -2.58 5.65 5.60
N TYR A 10 -2.52 5.42 6.91
CA TYR A 10 -3.65 4.89 7.67
C TYR A 10 -4.81 5.88 7.83
N ARG A 11 -4.51 7.18 7.93
CA ARG A 11 -5.53 8.23 7.91
C ARG A 11 -6.30 8.19 6.59
N LEU A 12 -5.60 8.13 5.46
CA LEU A 12 -6.22 8.06 4.14
C LEU A 12 -7.05 6.77 3.95
N LEU A 13 -6.56 5.62 4.43
CA LEU A 13 -7.33 4.37 4.46
C LEU A 13 -8.64 4.48 5.26
N SER A 14 -8.70 5.38 6.25
CA SER A 14 -9.88 5.58 7.09
C SER A 14 -10.92 6.53 6.49
N LEU A 15 -10.56 7.29 5.44
CA LEU A 15 -11.46 8.25 4.79
C LEU A 15 -12.35 7.61 3.72
N GLU A 16 -12.17 6.32 3.44
CA GLU A 16 -12.88 5.61 2.39
C GLU A 16 -14.36 5.47 2.73
N SER A 17 -15.23 6.25 2.08
CA SER A 17 -16.69 6.13 2.21
C SER A 17 -17.28 5.13 1.20
N LEU A 18 -16.78 5.11 -0.04
CA LEU A 18 -17.20 4.19 -1.10
C LEU A 18 -15.99 3.55 -1.80
N PRO A 19 -16.11 2.30 -2.30
CA PRO A 19 -15.00 1.59 -2.95
C PRO A 19 -14.42 2.27 -4.20
N LYS A 20 -15.20 3.09 -4.91
CA LYS A 20 -14.73 3.82 -6.11
C LYS A 20 -13.85 5.02 -5.73
N ASP A 21 -14.14 5.65 -4.60
CA ASP A 21 -13.49 6.88 -4.14
C ASP A 21 -12.25 6.63 -3.29
N VAL A 22 -11.85 5.37 -3.15
CA VAL A 22 -10.65 4.97 -2.42
C VAL A 22 -9.41 5.65 -3.01
N LEU A 23 -8.67 6.37 -2.17
CA LEU A 23 -7.46 7.09 -2.56
C LEU A 23 -6.24 6.16 -2.63
N VAL A 24 -6.35 5.07 -3.39
CA VAL A 24 -5.32 4.01 -3.44
C VAL A 24 -3.95 4.56 -3.81
N ARG A 25 -3.90 5.44 -4.81
CA ARG A 25 -2.63 5.98 -5.32
C ARG A 25 -1.90 6.84 -4.27
N PRO A 26 -2.54 7.84 -3.64
CA PRO A 26 -1.95 8.55 -2.50
C PRO A 26 -1.47 7.63 -1.36
N ILE A 27 -2.26 6.62 -0.98
CA ILE A 27 -1.87 5.68 0.08
C ILE A 27 -0.62 4.88 -0.33
N TYR A 28 -0.57 4.45 -1.59
CA TYR A 28 0.59 3.74 -2.13
C TYR A 28 1.85 4.63 -2.17
N ASP A 29 1.71 5.93 -2.47
CA ASP A 29 2.84 6.86 -2.44
C ASP A 29 3.45 6.98 -1.04
N TYR A 30 2.63 7.03 0.02
CA TYR A 30 3.12 6.99 1.41
C TYR A 30 3.75 5.65 1.80
N LEU A 31 3.24 4.52 1.30
CA LEU A 31 3.89 3.22 1.46
C LEU A 31 5.30 3.22 0.85
N LEU A 32 5.47 3.79 -0.35
CA LEU A 32 6.79 3.92 -0.97
C LEU A 32 7.71 4.83 -0.15
N ALA A 33 7.19 5.94 0.39
CA ALA A 33 7.95 6.82 1.28
C ALA A 33 8.41 6.10 2.56
N CYS A 34 7.55 5.27 3.15
CA CYS A 34 7.91 4.40 4.29
C CYS A 34 9.04 3.44 3.92
N SER A 35 8.92 2.74 2.78
CA SER A 35 9.94 1.80 2.30
C SER A 35 11.28 2.49 2.05
N HIS A 36 11.26 3.66 1.42
CA HIS A 36 12.47 4.44 1.18
C HIS A 36 13.12 4.91 2.48
N THR A 37 12.34 5.45 3.42
CA THR A 37 12.84 5.89 4.72
C THR A 37 13.45 4.73 5.51
N PHE A 38 12.81 3.56 5.51
CA PHE A 38 13.36 2.35 6.10
C PHE A 38 14.72 1.98 5.49
N ASN A 39 14.83 1.97 4.15
CA ASN A 39 16.08 1.64 3.47
C ASN A 39 17.22 2.60 3.84
N LEU A 40 16.93 3.90 3.94
CA LEU A 40 17.93 4.89 4.36
C LEU A 40 18.40 4.67 5.81
N LEU A 41 17.47 4.41 6.73
CA LEU A 41 17.80 4.14 8.13
C LEU A 41 18.57 2.82 8.28
N HIS A 42 18.18 1.80 7.52
CA HIS A 42 18.82 0.49 7.53
C HIS A 42 20.26 0.56 6.98
N ALA A 43 20.46 1.23 5.85
CA ALA A 43 21.79 1.41 5.26
C ALA A 43 22.74 2.22 6.15
N ARG A 44 22.21 3.15 6.95
CA ARG A 44 22.98 3.92 7.94
C ARG A 44 23.29 3.14 9.22
N GLY A 45 22.78 1.92 9.38
CA GLY A 45 22.93 1.16 10.61
C GLY A 45 22.21 1.78 11.81
N ALA A 46 21.23 2.66 11.57
CA ALA A 46 20.54 3.42 12.62
C ALA A 46 19.40 2.62 13.29
N LEU A 47 19.17 1.37 12.87
CA LEU A 47 18.10 0.51 13.39
C LEU A 47 18.69 -0.73 14.07
N SER A 48 18.21 -1.02 15.27
CA SER A 48 18.43 -2.30 15.95
C SER A 48 17.77 -3.47 15.20
N VAL A 49 18.11 -4.71 15.58
CA VAL A 49 17.50 -5.91 14.98
C VAL A 49 15.98 -5.93 15.16
N ALA A 50 15.51 -5.57 16.37
CA ALA A 50 14.08 -5.54 16.69
C ALA A 50 13.34 -4.46 15.89
N GLU A 51 13.91 -3.25 15.78
CA GLU A 51 13.31 -2.16 14.99
C GLU A 51 13.20 -2.52 13.52
N ARG A 52 14.23 -3.16 12.94
CA ARG A 52 14.18 -3.63 11.55
C ARG A 52 13.03 -4.59 11.31
N GLN A 53 12.85 -5.56 12.20
CA GLN A 53 11.75 -6.53 12.10
C GLN A 53 10.39 -5.84 12.20
N SER A 54 10.24 -4.90 13.14
CA SER A 54 9.01 -4.12 13.31
C SER A 54 8.68 -3.29 12.07
N TYR A 55 9.65 -2.57 11.51
CA TYR A 55 9.45 -1.72 10.34
C TYR A 55 9.06 -2.54 9.11
N VAL A 56 9.74 -3.68 8.88
CA VAL A 56 9.39 -4.60 7.79
C VAL A 56 7.96 -5.14 7.97
N ALA A 57 7.57 -5.52 9.19
CA ALA A 57 6.21 -5.98 9.46
C ALA A 57 5.17 -4.89 9.17
N ASN A 58 5.43 -3.66 9.60
CA ASN A 58 4.54 -2.51 9.36
C ASN A 58 4.39 -2.21 7.86
N ILE A 59 5.50 -2.14 7.11
CA ILE A 59 5.49 -1.92 5.66
C ILE A 59 4.71 -3.02 4.95
N ARG A 60 4.92 -4.29 5.32
CA ARG A 60 4.19 -5.42 4.72
C ARG A 60 2.69 -5.35 5.00
N ARG A 61 2.31 -5.00 6.23
CA ARG A 61 0.90 -4.86 6.62
C ARG A 61 0.22 -3.74 5.84
N LEU A 62 0.89 -2.59 5.69
CA LEU A 62 0.38 -1.48 4.90
C LEU A 62 0.26 -1.87 3.42
N ALA A 63 1.28 -2.51 2.84
CA ALA A 63 1.26 -3.00 1.47
C ALA A 63 0.09 -3.95 1.19
N GLN A 64 -0.17 -4.88 2.10
CA GLN A 64 -1.31 -5.79 1.99
C GLN A 64 -2.63 -5.03 1.96
N ARG A 65 -2.84 -4.07 2.88
CA ARG A 65 -4.05 -3.25 2.91
C ARG A 65 -4.24 -2.44 1.63
N VAL A 66 -3.18 -1.84 1.12
CA VAL A 66 -3.23 -1.08 -0.15
C VAL A 66 -3.60 -1.98 -1.32
N ALA A 67 -3.05 -3.19 -1.39
CA ALA A 67 -3.40 -4.16 -2.42
C ALA A 67 -4.87 -4.59 -2.33
N GLU A 68 -5.39 -4.88 -1.13
CA GLU A 68 -6.80 -5.19 -0.91
C GLU A 68 -7.72 -4.03 -1.35
N CYS A 69 -7.38 -2.80 -0.96
CA CYS A 69 -8.09 -1.59 -1.39
C CYS A 69 -8.05 -1.41 -2.92
N TYR A 70 -6.91 -1.66 -3.56
CA TYR A 70 -6.78 -1.60 -5.02
C TYR A 70 -7.69 -2.62 -5.72
N VAL A 71 -7.70 -3.87 -5.27
CA VAL A 71 -8.54 -4.92 -5.85
C VAL A 71 -10.02 -4.54 -5.74
N ARG A 72 -10.47 -4.13 -4.55
CA ARG A 72 -11.86 -3.68 -4.34
C ARG A 72 -12.24 -2.48 -5.21
N GLN A 73 -11.35 -1.51 -5.37
CA GLN A 73 -11.57 -0.38 -6.26
C GLN A 73 -11.73 -0.84 -7.72
N ARG A 74 -10.90 -1.79 -8.17
CA ARG A 74 -11.00 -2.34 -9.53
C ARG A 74 -12.27 -3.14 -9.74
N GLU A 75 -12.69 -3.96 -8.77
CA GLU A 75 -13.97 -4.69 -8.79
C GLU A 75 -15.14 -3.71 -8.92
N ALA A 76 -15.16 -2.64 -8.12
CA ALA A 76 -16.22 -1.63 -8.18
C ALA A 76 -16.27 -0.87 -9.52
N LEU A 77 -15.14 -0.79 -10.22
CA LEU A 77 -15.03 -0.21 -11.56
C LEU A 77 -15.26 -1.23 -12.69
N GLY A 78 -15.52 -2.50 -12.39
CA GLY A 78 -15.71 -3.56 -13.38
C GLY A 78 -14.42 -4.03 -14.06
N HIS A 79 -13.29 -3.98 -13.35
CA HIS A 79 -11.96 -4.39 -13.82
C HIS A 79 -11.51 -3.78 -15.18
N PRO A 80 -11.50 -2.44 -15.32
CA PRO A 80 -11.26 -1.78 -16.61
C PRO A 80 -9.86 -2.01 -17.21
N LEU A 81 -8.90 -2.54 -16.43
CA LEU A 81 -7.52 -2.80 -16.85
C LEU A 81 -7.23 -4.28 -17.12
N LEU A 82 -8.18 -5.19 -16.85
CA LEU A 82 -8.01 -6.58 -17.26
C LEU A 82 -8.28 -6.67 -18.76
N ARG A 83 -7.35 -7.28 -19.50
CA ARG A 83 -7.61 -7.66 -20.89
C ARG A 83 -8.75 -8.66 -20.88
N GLN A 84 -9.78 -8.44 -21.69
CA GLN A 84 -10.73 -9.50 -21.99
C GLN A 84 -9.96 -10.52 -22.84
N GLU A 85 -9.49 -11.60 -22.22
CA GLU A 85 -9.09 -12.76 -23.00
C GLU A 85 -10.36 -13.27 -23.68
N GLU A 86 -10.42 -13.19 -25.01
CA GLU A 86 -11.37 -14.01 -25.77
C GLU A 86 -11.04 -15.45 -25.42
N VAL A 87 -11.82 -16.04 -24.51
CA VAL A 87 -11.79 -17.47 -24.27
C VAL A 87 -12.12 -18.12 -25.61
N PRO A 88 -11.21 -18.90 -26.23
CA PRO A 88 -11.54 -19.60 -27.45
C PRO A 88 -12.72 -20.50 -27.15
N SER A 89 -13.84 -20.28 -27.84
CA SER A 89 -15.00 -21.16 -27.79
C SER A 89 -14.53 -22.54 -28.23
N ALA A 90 -14.29 -23.43 -27.27
CA ALA A 90 -14.07 -24.86 -27.51
C ALA A 90 -15.37 -25.52 -27.97
#